data_AF-A0A142XCD2-F1
#
_entry.id   AF-A0A142XCD2-F1
#
_cell.length_a   1.000
_cell.length_b   1.000
_cell.length_c   1.000
_cell.angle_alpha   90.00
_cell.angle_beta   90.00
_cell.angle_gamma   90.00
#
_symmetry.space_group_name_H-M   'P 1'
#
loop_
_entity.id
_entity.type
_entity.pdbx_description
1 polymer ?
#
loop_
_entity_poly.entity_id
_entity_poly.type
_entity_poly.pdbx_seq_one_letter_code
_entity_poly.pdbx_strand_id
1 'polypeptide(L)'
;MSEQLTLPVRSRSEFRQALAEIVDPDRQMSAMDRASFQPVANRAVVLLCRVFGSVLDKKTLWTRIDSGLVSACAKVSDGDTEQWLCLLFDHVRGEIGTLEEHEHADLLGLLADLSHRDATYRKGFVRWVETRRTAVMAHGRQAWAEWKQTNSAPAAAREGGAA
;
A
#
# COMPACT_ATOMS: atom_id res chain seq x y z
N MET A 1 33.39 -26.28 -38.63
CA MET A 1 33.09 -27.02 -37.38
C MET A 1 32.03 -26.22 -36.68
N SER A 2 30.78 -26.69 -36.68
CA SER A 2 29.66 -25.98 -36.04
C SER A 2 29.61 -26.38 -34.56
N GLU A 3 29.95 -25.46 -33.67
CA GLU A 3 29.74 -25.64 -32.23
C GLU A 3 28.22 -25.70 -31.97
N GLN A 4 27.74 -26.88 -31.58
CA GLN A 4 26.39 -27.04 -31.06
C GLN A 4 26.34 -26.39 -29.67
N LEU A 5 25.63 -25.26 -29.57
CA LEU A 5 25.24 -24.67 -28.29
C LEU A 5 24.24 -25.61 -27.60
N THR A 6 24.74 -26.54 -26.80
CA THR A 6 23.93 -27.34 -25.88
C THR A 6 23.51 -26.46 -24.71
N LEU A 7 22.28 -25.94 -24.76
CA LEU A 7 21.67 -25.32 -23.59
C LEU A 7 21.57 -26.38 -22.48
N PRO A 8 22.10 -26.13 -21.27
CA PRO A 8 22.01 -27.07 -20.17
C PRO A 8 20.53 -27.29 -19.83
N VAL A 9 20.10 -28.55 -19.81
CA VAL A 9 18.75 -28.95 -19.41
C VAL A 9 18.61 -28.67 -17.91
N ARG A 10 18.16 -27.47 -17.57
CA ARG A 10 17.83 -27.10 -16.19
C ARG A 10 16.50 -27.73 -15.79
N SER A 11 16.38 -28.18 -14.55
CA SER A 11 15.09 -28.62 -14.00
C SER A 11 14.10 -27.44 -13.99
N ARG A 12 12.79 -27.73 -14.01
CA ARG A 12 11.74 -26.69 -13.94
C ARG A 12 11.90 -25.78 -12.71
N SER A 13 12.39 -26.33 -11.60
CA SER A 13 12.64 -25.62 -10.34
C SER A 13 13.78 -24.63 -10.48
N GLU A 14 14.92 -25.07 -11.03
CA GLU A 14 16.11 -24.23 -11.27
C GLU A 14 15.86 -23.17 -12.33
N PHE A 15 15.02 -23.47 -13.34
CA PHE A 15 14.61 -22.49 -14.33
C PHE A 15 13.72 -21.40 -13.71
N ARG A 16 12.77 -21.78 -12.84
CA ARG A 16 11.94 -20.82 -12.10
C ARG A 16 12.75 -19.97 -11.13
N GLN A 17 13.73 -20.56 -10.46
CA GLN A 17 14.62 -19.85 -9.56
C GLN A 17 15.56 -18.89 -10.34
N ALA A 18 16.12 -19.35 -11.46
CA ALA A 18 16.89 -18.48 -12.35
C ALA A 18 16.05 -17.33 -12.93
N LEU A 19 14.77 -17.57 -13.28
CA LEU A 19 13.86 -16.49 -13.71
C LEU A 19 13.52 -15.53 -12.56
N ALA A 20 13.38 -16.03 -11.32
CA ALA A 20 13.14 -15.20 -10.15
C ALA A 20 14.35 -14.30 -9.81
N GLU A 21 15.56 -14.72 -10.19
CA GLU A 21 16.80 -13.96 -10.03
C GLU A 21 17.10 -12.99 -11.19
N ILE A 22 16.38 -13.08 -12.32
CA ILE A 22 16.44 -12.10 -13.40
C ILE A 22 15.53 -10.92 -13.02
N VAL A 23 15.99 -10.15 -12.03
CA VAL A 23 15.48 -8.80 -11.79
C VAL A 23 16.31 -7.88 -12.68
N ASP A 24 15.67 -7.31 -13.70
CA ASP A 24 16.31 -6.33 -14.58
C ASP A 24 16.80 -5.14 -13.74
N PRO A 25 18.13 -4.95 -13.59
CA PRO A 25 18.68 -3.86 -12.79
C PRO A 25 18.37 -2.48 -13.40
N ASP A 26 18.02 -2.44 -14.69
CA ASP A 26 17.66 -1.23 -15.43
C ASP A 26 16.14 -1.05 -15.57
N ARG A 27 15.33 -1.87 -14.87
CA ARG A 27 13.86 -1.79 -14.92
C ARG A 27 13.41 -0.37 -14.58
N GLN A 28 12.87 0.31 -15.59
CA GLN A 28 12.25 1.60 -15.39
C GLN A 28 10.82 1.44 -14.87
N MET A 29 10.44 2.33 -13.96
CA MET A 29 9.09 2.37 -13.42
C MET A 29 8.06 2.66 -14.52
N SER A 30 7.16 1.70 -14.75
CA SER A 30 6.16 1.78 -15.82
C SER A 30 5.10 2.87 -15.53
N ALA A 31 4.38 3.30 -16.57
CA ALA A 31 3.25 4.23 -16.40
C ALA A 31 2.13 3.62 -15.55
N MET A 32 1.92 2.31 -15.67
CA MET A 32 0.94 1.55 -14.89
C MET A 32 1.31 1.53 -13.40
N ASP A 33 2.60 1.34 -13.08
CA ASP A 33 3.09 1.39 -11.71
C ASP A 33 2.84 2.77 -11.07
N ARG A 34 3.09 3.85 -11.82
CA ARG A 34 2.82 5.21 -11.33
C ARG A 34 1.33 5.47 -11.13
N ALA A 35 0.49 4.91 -12.00
CA ALA A 35 -0.96 5.03 -11.90
C ALA A 35 -1.51 4.33 -10.66
N SER A 36 -0.87 3.25 -10.18
CA SER A 36 -1.29 2.54 -8.97
C SER A 36 -0.88 3.20 -7.67
N PHE A 37 0.00 4.22 -7.67
CA PHE A 37 0.44 4.87 -6.44
C PHE A 37 -0.69 5.57 -5.68
N GLN A 38 -1.54 6.32 -6.39
CA GLN A 38 -2.66 7.01 -5.77
C GLN A 38 -3.66 6.06 -5.10
N PRO A 39 -4.20 5.02 -5.76
CA PRO A 39 -5.14 4.11 -5.10
C PRO A 39 -4.51 3.37 -3.90
N VAL A 40 -3.24 2.97 -4.00
CA VAL A 40 -2.52 2.33 -2.87
C VAL A 40 -2.36 3.30 -1.69
N ALA A 41 -1.99 4.55 -1.94
CA ALA A 41 -1.87 5.57 -0.89
C ALA A 41 -3.23 5.89 -0.25
N ASN A 42 -4.30 5.99 -1.05
CA ASN A 42 -5.66 6.20 -0.54
C ASN A 42 -6.09 5.05 0.38
N ARG A 43 -5.83 3.81 -0.02
CA ARG A 43 -6.12 2.61 0.79
C ARG A 43 -5.38 2.65 2.13
N ALA A 44 -4.09 3.01 2.12
CA ALA A 44 -3.31 3.19 3.35
C ALA A 44 -3.92 4.27 4.27
N VAL A 45 -4.31 5.43 3.72
CA VAL A 45 -4.93 6.51 4.51
C VAL A 45 -6.28 6.08 5.11
N VAL A 46 -7.10 5.35 4.36
CA VAL A 46 -8.38 4.82 4.86
C VAL A 46 -8.14 3.83 6.01
N LEU A 47 -7.16 2.93 5.87
CA LEU A 47 -6.78 2.01 6.95
C LEU A 47 -6.31 2.76 8.21
N LEU A 48 -5.47 3.79 8.05
CA LEU A 48 -5.03 4.64 9.18
C LEU A 48 -6.19 5.32 9.91
N CYS A 49 -7.25 5.70 9.19
CA CYS A 49 -8.45 6.26 9.81
C CYS A 49 -9.22 5.22 10.64
N ARG A 50 -9.23 3.96 10.19
CA ARG A 50 -9.96 2.86 10.81
C ARG A 50 -9.27 2.35 12.07
N VAL A 51 -7.94 2.25 12.04
CA VAL A 51 -7.15 1.84 13.21
C VAL A 51 -6.78 3.00 14.13
N PHE A 52 -7.24 4.22 13.88
CA PHE A 52 -6.81 5.40 14.65
C PHE A 52 -7.06 5.21 16.15
N GLY A 53 -5.99 5.33 16.95
CA GLY A 53 -6.02 4.96 18.37
C GLY A 53 -7.09 5.70 19.17
N SER A 54 -7.85 4.94 19.96
CA SER A 54 -8.94 5.45 20.80
C SER A 54 -8.47 6.45 21.87
N VAL A 55 -7.19 6.37 22.24
CA VAL A 55 -6.51 7.27 23.18
C VAL A 55 -6.24 8.68 22.62
N LEU A 56 -6.41 8.89 21.31
CA LEU A 56 -6.14 10.16 20.64
C LEU A 56 -7.43 10.95 20.41
N ASP A 57 -7.32 12.28 20.42
CA ASP A 57 -8.44 13.15 20.02
C ASP A 57 -8.74 12.97 18.52
N LYS A 58 -9.97 12.54 18.20
CA LYS A 58 -10.47 12.35 16.84
C LYS A 58 -10.35 13.61 15.98
N LYS A 59 -10.36 14.81 16.57
CA LYS A 59 -10.14 16.07 15.83
C LYS A 59 -8.73 16.17 15.26
N THR A 60 -7.77 15.44 15.82
CA THR A 60 -6.36 15.44 15.39
C THR A 60 -6.05 14.42 14.30
N LEU A 61 -7.03 13.59 13.89
CA LEU A 61 -6.85 12.50 12.92
C LEU A 61 -6.03 12.94 11.70
N TRP A 62 -6.50 13.95 10.98
CA TRP A 62 -5.86 14.35 9.72
C TRP A 62 -4.49 15.00 9.93
N THR A 63 -4.33 15.76 11.01
CA THR A 63 -3.04 16.37 11.36
C THR A 63 -2.01 15.31 11.73
N ARG A 64 -2.45 14.24 12.40
CA ARG A 64 -1.59 13.10 12.74
C ARG A 64 -1.23 12.27 11.52
N ILE A 65 -2.19 11.98 10.63
CA ILE A 65 -1.87 11.28 9.37
C ILE A 65 -0.87 12.11 8.55
N ASP A 66 -1.10 13.42 8.39
CA ASP A 66 -0.20 14.28 7.61
C ASP A 66 1.22 14.33 8.21
N SER A 67 1.34 14.57 9.53
CA SER A 67 2.65 14.57 10.21
C SER A 67 3.30 13.19 10.25
N GLY A 68 2.49 12.13 10.30
CA GLY A 68 2.95 10.74 10.20
C GLY A 68 3.57 10.46 8.85
N LEU A 69 2.93 10.90 7.75
CA LEU A 69 3.47 10.79 6.39
C LEU A 69 4.82 11.50 6.27
N VAL A 70 4.94 12.72 6.82
CA VAL A 70 6.22 13.45 6.85
C VAL A 70 7.29 12.66 7.60
N SER A 71 6.99 12.21 8.82
CA SER A 71 7.94 11.46 9.65
C SER A 71 8.33 10.13 9.01
N ALA A 72 7.37 9.39 8.45
CA ALA A 72 7.62 8.08 7.84
C ALA A 72 8.43 8.20 6.55
N CYS A 73 8.08 9.13 5.64
CA CYS A 73 8.85 9.37 4.42
C CYS A 73 10.28 9.85 4.72
N ALA A 74 10.48 10.67 5.76
CA ALA A 74 11.81 11.12 6.16
C ALA A 74 12.68 9.99 6.74
N LYS A 75 12.08 8.94 7.31
CA LYS A 75 12.78 7.81 7.94
C LYS A 75 13.04 6.64 6.99
N VAL A 76 12.26 6.52 5.91
CA VAL A 76 12.34 5.40 4.96
C VAL A 76 12.93 5.89 3.65
N SER A 77 14.26 5.84 3.54
CA SER A 77 14.99 6.26 2.33
C SER A 77 15.28 5.11 1.36
N ASP A 78 15.23 3.87 1.83
CA ASP A 78 15.51 2.65 1.07
C ASP A 78 14.27 2.08 0.34
N GLY A 79 13.10 2.67 0.59
CA GLY A 79 11.83 2.20 0.04
C GLY A 79 11.29 0.97 0.76
N ASP A 80 11.65 0.73 2.02
CA ASP A 80 10.98 -0.26 2.85
C ASP A 80 9.54 0.18 3.17
N THR A 81 8.59 -0.27 2.34
CA THR A 81 7.18 0.08 2.47
C THR A 81 6.52 -0.55 3.71
N GLU A 82 7.06 -1.65 4.23
CA GLU A 82 6.56 -2.27 5.46
C GLU A 82 6.95 -1.41 6.66
N GLN A 83 8.22 -1.01 6.74
CA GLN A 83 8.68 -0.07 7.76
C GLN A 83 7.92 1.26 7.66
N TRP A 84 7.68 1.77 6.45
CA TRP A 84 6.89 2.99 6.23
C TRP A 84 5.47 2.87 6.80
N LEU A 85 4.78 1.76 6.55
CA LEU A 85 3.45 1.51 7.13
C LEU A 85 3.50 1.35 8.65
N CYS A 86 4.45 0.60 9.19
CA CYS A 86 4.61 0.42 10.64
C CYS A 86 4.81 1.77 11.34
N LEU A 87 5.66 2.64 10.80
CA LEU A 87 5.87 3.99 11.34
C LEU A 87 4.58 4.83 11.33
N LEU A 88 3.75 4.67 10.30
CA LEU A 88 2.46 5.36 10.23
C LEU A 88 1.48 4.83 11.28
N PHE A 89 1.37 3.51 11.43
CA PHE A 89 0.53 2.89 12.45
C PHE A 89 0.95 3.31 13.85
N ASP A 90 2.25 3.27 14.17
CA ASP A 90 2.76 3.73 15.45
C ASP A 90 2.42 5.21 15.72
N HIS A 91 2.55 6.05 14.69
CA HIS A 91 2.31 7.49 14.81
C HIS A 91 0.84 7.84 15.07
N VAL A 92 -0.09 7.06 14.51
CA VAL A 92 -1.54 7.17 14.77
C VAL A 92 -2.01 6.33 15.96
N ARG A 93 -1.08 5.69 16.68
CA ARG A 93 -1.39 4.73 17.77
C ARG A 93 -2.38 3.66 17.32
N GLY A 94 -2.08 3.05 16.17
CA GLY A 94 -2.92 2.10 15.46
C GLY A 94 -3.38 0.93 16.33
N GLU A 95 -4.69 0.80 16.54
CA GLU A 95 -5.31 -0.32 17.24
C GLU A 95 -5.75 -1.39 16.23
N ILE A 96 -4.80 -2.15 15.70
CA ILE A 96 -5.10 -3.16 14.67
C ILE A 96 -6.08 -4.22 15.17
N GLY A 97 -6.07 -4.55 16.47
CA GLY A 97 -6.95 -5.54 17.08
C GLY A 97 -8.43 -5.15 17.14
N THR A 98 -8.79 -3.90 16.79
CA THR A 98 -10.19 -3.46 16.70
C THR A 98 -10.78 -3.61 15.30
N LEU A 99 -9.99 -4.05 14.33
CA LEU A 99 -10.46 -4.28 12.96
C LEU A 99 -11.37 -5.51 12.90
N GLU A 100 -12.40 -5.44 12.07
CA GLU A 100 -13.22 -6.61 11.73
C GLU A 100 -12.46 -7.58 10.78
N GLU A 101 -13.04 -8.74 10.47
CA GLU A 101 -12.37 -9.76 9.65
C GLU A 101 -12.08 -9.27 8.21
N HIS A 102 -13.09 -8.67 7.56
CA HIS A 102 -12.95 -8.13 6.20
C HIS A 102 -11.96 -6.96 6.15
N GLU A 103 -11.88 -6.24 7.26
CA GLU A 103 -10.99 -5.12 7.51
C GLU A 103 -9.53 -5.54 7.72
N HIS A 104 -9.32 -6.68 8.38
CA HIS A 104 -8.04 -7.36 8.49
C HIS A 104 -7.54 -7.89 7.14
N ALA A 105 -8.43 -8.49 6.35
CA ALA A 105 -8.10 -8.95 5.00
C ALA A 105 -7.63 -7.78 4.11
N ASP A 106 -8.23 -6.60 4.27
CA ASP A 106 -7.83 -5.39 3.56
C ASP A 106 -6.42 -4.91 3.96
N LEU A 107 -6.08 -4.93 5.26
CA LEU A 107 -4.74 -4.63 5.75
C LEU A 107 -3.70 -5.62 5.19
N LEU A 108 -3.99 -6.93 5.27
CA LEU A 108 -3.09 -7.98 4.77
C LEU A 108 -2.92 -7.87 3.25
N GLY A 109 -3.99 -7.54 2.52
CA GLY A 109 -3.93 -7.29 1.09
C GLY A 109 -3.04 -6.10 0.74
N LEU A 110 -3.11 -4.99 1.49
CA LEU A 110 -2.23 -3.85 1.27
C LEU A 110 -0.75 -4.21 1.55
N LEU A 111 -0.48 -4.94 2.63
CA LEU A 111 0.87 -5.39 2.96
C LEU A 111 1.43 -6.30 1.87
N ALA A 112 0.63 -7.27 1.41
CA ALA A 112 0.98 -8.14 0.31
C ALA A 112 1.22 -7.35 -0.99
N ASP A 113 0.35 -6.41 -1.33
CA ASP A 113 0.47 -5.60 -2.55
C ASP A 113 1.76 -4.77 -2.56
N LEU A 114 2.24 -4.34 -1.40
CA LEU A 114 3.48 -3.58 -1.28
C LEU A 114 4.72 -4.49 -1.23
N SER A 115 4.66 -5.61 -0.50
CA SER A 115 5.80 -6.51 -0.32
C SER A 115 6.17 -7.27 -1.60
N HIS A 116 5.19 -7.63 -2.44
CA HIS A 116 5.42 -8.30 -3.72
C HIS A 116 5.95 -7.37 -4.83
N ARG A 117 5.97 -6.05 -4.60
CA ARG A 117 6.49 -5.09 -5.58
C ARG A 117 7.99 -5.00 -5.48
N ASP A 118 8.67 -4.81 -6.60
CA ASP A 118 10.12 -4.65 -6.60
C ASP A 118 10.59 -3.36 -5.90
N ALA A 119 11.90 -3.30 -5.63
CA ALA A 119 12.52 -2.16 -4.94
C ALA A 119 12.32 -0.84 -5.69
N THR A 120 12.29 -0.85 -7.03
CA THR A 120 12.08 0.36 -7.84
C THR A 120 10.69 0.93 -7.62
N TYR A 121 9.66 0.09 -7.63
CA TYR A 121 8.29 0.48 -7.32
C TYR A 121 8.18 1.02 -5.91
N ARG A 122 8.70 0.29 -4.91
CA ARG A 122 8.57 0.67 -3.50
C ARG A 122 9.24 2.01 -3.17
N LYS A 123 10.47 2.23 -3.66
CA LYS A 123 11.17 3.52 -3.58
C LYS A 123 10.40 4.63 -4.30
N GLY A 124 9.93 4.34 -5.51
CA GLY A 124 9.12 5.26 -6.30
C GLY A 124 7.85 5.69 -5.58
N PHE A 125 7.18 4.74 -4.92
CA PHE A 125 5.95 4.97 -4.16
C PHE A 125 6.20 5.88 -2.96
N VAL A 126 7.18 5.58 -2.09
CA VAL A 126 7.48 6.41 -0.91
C VAL A 126 7.85 7.84 -1.32
N ARG A 127 8.68 8.00 -2.36
CA ARG A 127 9.03 9.32 -2.92
C ARG A 127 7.83 10.03 -3.54
N TRP A 128 6.94 9.30 -4.20
CA TRP A 128 5.71 9.86 -4.75
C TRP A 128 4.79 10.39 -3.64
N VAL A 129 4.64 9.64 -2.55
CA VAL A 129 3.88 10.08 -1.37
C VAL A 129 4.49 11.34 -0.76
N GLU A 130 5.81 11.38 -0.62
CA GLU A 130 6.53 12.55 -0.09
C GLU A 130 6.28 13.81 -0.96
N THR A 131 6.48 13.68 -2.27
CA THR A 131 6.35 14.80 -3.22
C THR A 131 4.92 15.23 -3.49
N ARG A 132 3.94 14.32 -3.34
CA ARG A 132 2.51 14.59 -3.58
C ARG A 132 1.65 14.51 -2.33
N ARG A 133 2.23 14.67 -1.15
CA ARG A 133 1.56 14.55 0.16
C ARG A 133 0.23 15.31 0.24
N THR A 134 0.17 16.55 -0.24
CA THR A 134 -1.07 17.34 -0.24
C THR A 134 -2.19 16.67 -1.06
N ALA A 135 -1.85 16.08 -2.20
CA ALA A 135 -2.79 15.33 -3.03
C ALA A 135 -3.20 14.01 -2.35
N VAL A 136 -2.25 13.29 -1.74
CA VAL A 136 -2.54 12.08 -0.94
C VAL A 136 -3.54 12.39 0.18
N MET A 137 -3.36 13.50 0.89
CA MET A 137 -4.28 13.92 1.95
C MET A 137 -5.66 14.30 1.41
N ALA A 138 -5.74 15.02 0.29
CA ALA A 138 -7.00 15.39 -0.33
C ALA A 138 -7.79 14.15 -0.82
N HIS A 139 -7.14 13.28 -1.59
CA HIS A 139 -7.76 12.07 -2.12
C HIS A 139 -8.05 11.03 -1.03
N GLY A 140 -7.19 10.91 -0.01
CA GLY A 140 -7.43 10.04 1.14
C GLY A 140 -8.65 10.46 1.96
N ARG A 141 -8.86 11.77 2.16
CA ARG A 141 -10.08 12.30 2.80
C ARG A 141 -11.34 11.97 2.00
N GLN A 142 -11.26 12.10 0.68
CA GLN A 142 -12.36 11.73 -0.21
C GLN A 142 -12.64 10.23 -0.12
N ALA A 143 -11.62 9.38 -0.23
CA ALA A 143 -11.76 7.93 -0.12
C ALA A 143 -12.34 7.50 1.24
N TRP A 144 -11.98 8.18 2.33
CA TRP A 144 -12.58 7.95 3.64
C TRP A 144 -14.07 8.34 3.68
N ALA A 145 -14.44 9.46 3.05
CA ALA A 145 -15.83 9.86 2.96
C ALA A 145 -16.67 8.85 2.16
N GLU A 146 -16.14 8.36 1.04
CA GLU A 146 -16.74 7.30 0.22
C GLU A 146 -16.89 5.99 1.02
N TRP A 147 -15.82 5.56 1.69
CA TRP A 147 -15.86 4.35 2.53
C TRP A 147 -16.95 4.41 3.59
N LYS A 148 -17.12 5.56 4.28
CA LYS A 148 -18.19 5.75 5.27
C LYS A 148 -19.57 5.67 4.63
N GLN A 149 -19.76 6.18 3.41
CA GLN A 149 -21.05 6.07 2.74
C GLN A 149 -21.39 4.61 2.42
N THR A 150 -20.41 3.85 1.94
CA THR A 150 -20.60 2.43 1.62
C THR A 150 -20.81 1.58 2.87
N ASN A 151 -20.09 1.85 3.96
CA ASN A 151 -20.04 0.98 5.14
C ASN A 151 -20.93 1.44 6.32
N SER A 152 -21.31 2.72 6.37
CA SER A 152 -22.22 3.26 7.42
C SER A 152 -23.68 3.37 6.97
N ALA A 153 -24.04 2.96 5.73
CA ALA A 153 -25.43 2.89 5.30
C ALA A 153 -26.19 1.79 6.06
N PRO A 154 -27.42 2.05 6.55
CA PRO A 154 -28.24 1.03 7.18
C PRO A 154 -28.55 -0.11 6.20
N ALA A 155 -28.51 -1.36 6.68
CA ALA A 155 -28.66 -2.58 5.89
C ALA A 155 -29.88 -2.58 4.94
N ALA A 156 -30.94 -1.83 5.26
CA ALA A 156 -32.15 -1.68 4.45
C ALA A 156 -31.92 -1.05 3.06
N ALA A 157 -30.81 -0.36 2.81
CA ALA A 157 -30.50 0.21 1.50
C ALA A 157 -29.70 -0.72 0.57
N ARG A 158 -29.18 -1.85 1.08
CA ARG A 158 -28.34 -2.78 0.30
C ARG A 158 -29.14 -3.84 -0.48
N GLU A 159 -30.41 -4.04 -0.15
CA GLU A 159 -31.29 -5.03 -0.79
C GLU A 159 -32.26 -4.45 -1.84
N GLY A 160 -32.26 -3.13 -2.07
CA GLY A 160 -33.20 -2.47 -3.01
C GLY A 160 -32.79 -2.48 -4.49
N GLY A 161 -31.72 -3.18 -4.86
CA GLY A 161 -31.10 -3.14 -6.19
C GLY A 161 -31.04 -4.49 -6.90
N ALA A 162 -32.09 -5.29 -6.78
CA ALA A 162 -32.30 -6.47 -7.63
C ALA A 162 -33.80 -6.61 -7.90
N ALA A 163 -34.31 -5.80 -8.83
CA ALA A 163 -35.60 -5.98 -9.48
C ALA A 163 -35.43 -5.67 -10.97
#